data_AF-A0A1Y2Q5J8-F1
#
_entry.id   AF-A0A1Y2Q5J8-F1
#
_cell.length_a   1.000
_cell.length_b   1.000
_cell.length_c   1.000
_cell.angle_alpha   90.00
_cell.angle_beta   90.00
_cell.angle_gamma   90.00
#
_symmetry.space_group_name_H-M   'P 1'
#
loop_
_entity.id
_entity.type
_entity.pdbx_description
1 polymer ?
#
loop_
_entity_poly.entity_id
_entity_poly.type
_entity_poly.pdbx_seq_one_letter_code
_entity_poly.pdbx_strand_id
1 'polypeptide(L)'
;MAAKGTTDFIEGRLGGVLYDTTKLGRLEGYLGRRGVTLQVGDEFLPLGKAGGFDAVNGRLALKSNPTEYEVWHELNHYIQYRKLGPEAYSAQGRIAKEQYVFDALENSPKRWGALTPEQRTHAVDYIYAVGGIR
;
A
#
# COMPACT_ATOMS: atom_id res chain seq x y z
N MET A 1 -22.67 8.44 14.95
CA MET A 1 -22.12 9.03 13.70
C MET A 1 -20.66 8.63 13.62
N ALA A 2 -20.25 7.85 12.62
CA ALA A 2 -18.84 7.46 12.47
C ALA A 2 -18.04 8.67 12.01
N ALA A 3 -16.94 8.99 12.72
CA ALA A 3 -16.03 10.04 12.30
C ALA A 3 -15.51 9.71 10.90
N LYS A 4 -15.89 10.53 9.91
CA LYS A 4 -15.23 10.55 8.59
C LYS A 4 -13.77 10.89 8.86
N GLY A 5 -12.85 9.99 8.49
CA GLY A 5 -11.43 10.17 8.72
C GLY A 5 -10.94 11.50 8.13
N THR A 6 -9.98 12.12 8.79
CA THR A 6 -9.35 13.37 8.35
C THR A 6 -8.76 13.16 6.96
N THR A 7 -9.28 13.90 5.99
CA THR A 7 -8.71 13.97 4.63
C THR A 7 -7.60 15.00 4.70
N ASP A 8 -6.36 14.59 4.43
CA ASP A 8 -5.22 15.51 4.44
C ASP A 8 -4.73 15.75 3.00
N PHE A 9 -4.40 17.00 2.73
CA PHE A 9 -3.78 17.47 1.50
C PHE A 9 -2.40 17.99 1.87
N ILE A 10 -1.41 17.10 1.87
CA ILE A 10 -0.02 17.52 1.95
C ILE A 10 0.39 17.94 0.54
N GLU A 11 0.87 19.17 0.39
CA GLU A 11 1.34 19.73 -0.87
C GLU A 11 2.35 18.77 -1.55
N GLY A 12 2.08 18.43 -2.82
CA GLY A 12 2.87 17.42 -3.56
C GLY A 12 2.49 15.95 -3.33
N ARG A 13 1.38 15.65 -2.63
CA ARG A 13 0.84 14.28 -2.45
C ARG A 13 -0.57 14.12 -3.01
N LEU A 14 -0.89 12.88 -3.38
CA LEU A 14 -2.26 12.47 -3.65
C LEU A 14 -3.03 12.46 -2.31
N GLY A 15 -4.05 13.31 -2.20
CA GLY A 15 -4.89 13.39 -1.01
C GLY A 15 -5.66 12.08 -0.75
N GLY A 16 -6.10 11.89 0.49
CA GLY A 16 -6.86 10.71 0.88
C GLY A 16 -7.15 10.64 2.37
N VAL A 17 -7.89 9.60 2.78
CA VAL A 17 -8.14 9.32 4.19
C VAL A 17 -6.84 8.86 4.85
N LEU A 18 -6.44 9.51 5.94
CA LEU A 18 -5.26 9.08 6.70
C LEU A 18 -5.49 7.72 7.39
N TYR A 19 -4.45 6.91 7.41
CA TYR A 19 -4.39 5.69 8.19
C TYR A 19 -3.95 6.05 9.62
N ASP A 20 -4.94 6.28 10.49
CA ASP A 20 -4.72 6.77 11.85
C ASP A 20 -3.82 5.88 12.71
N THR A 21 -3.31 6.43 13.81
CA THR A 21 -2.37 5.77 14.73
C THR A 21 -2.95 4.49 15.35
N THR A 22 -4.27 4.41 15.56
CA THR A 22 -4.93 3.21 16.08
C THR A 22 -4.90 2.09 15.03
N LYS A 23 -5.17 2.42 13.77
CA LYS A 23 -5.07 1.48 12.66
C LYS A 23 -3.61 1.06 12.42
N LEU A 24 -2.65 1.99 12.53
CA LEU A 24 -1.22 1.68 12.43
C LEU A 24 -0.78 0.70 13.52
N GLY A 25 -1.16 0.90 14.79
CA GLY A 25 -0.83 -0.06 15.86
C GLY A 25 -1.44 -1.45 15.63
N ARG A 26 -2.65 -1.53 15.05
CA ARG A 26 -3.26 -2.81 14.65
C ARG A 26 -2.50 -3.47 13.50
N LEU A 27 -2.05 -2.68 12.53
CA LEU A 27 -1.27 -3.15 11.40
C LEU A 27 0.10 -3.68 11.86
N GLU A 28 0.79 -2.93 12.72
CA GLU A 28 2.04 -3.33 13.35
C GLU A 28 1.89 -4.67 14.07
N GLY A 29 0.88 -4.81 14.94
CA GLY A 29 0.62 -6.08 15.62
C GLY A 29 0.25 -7.22 14.66
N TYR A 30 -0.43 -6.94 13.55
CA TYR A 30 -0.75 -7.92 12.52
C TYR A 30 0.50 -8.42 11.77
N LEU A 31 1.39 -7.50 11.38
CA LEU A 31 2.63 -7.77 10.66
C LEU A 31 3.68 -8.43 11.57
N GLY A 32 3.86 -7.90 12.79
CA GLY A 32 4.84 -8.38 13.76
C GLY A 32 4.61 -9.84 14.16
N ARG A 33 3.35 -10.25 14.36
CA ARG A 33 2.99 -11.67 14.59
C ARG A 33 3.38 -12.61 13.44
N ARG A 34 3.75 -12.07 12.28
CA ARG A 34 4.13 -12.80 11.08
C ARG A 34 5.57 -12.50 10.65
N GLY A 35 6.38 -11.91 11.53
CA GLY A 35 7.79 -11.64 11.30
C GLY A 35 8.05 -10.47 10.34
N VAL A 36 7.10 -9.54 10.20
CA VAL A 36 7.30 -8.31 9.40
C VAL A 36 7.30 -7.10 10.32
N THR A 37 8.35 -6.28 10.22
CA THR A 37 8.46 -5.01 10.94
C THR A 37 7.79 -3.91 10.13
N LEU A 38 6.89 -3.15 10.77
CA LEU A 38 6.34 -1.93 10.20
C LEU A 38 7.28 -0.76 10.51
N GLN A 39 7.65 0.02 9.49
CA GLN A 39 8.41 1.26 9.64
C GLN A 39 7.58 2.41 9.08
N VAL A 40 7.35 3.45 9.88
CA VAL A 40 6.58 4.63 9.47
C VAL A 40 7.45 5.86 9.65
N GLY A 41 7.76 6.53 8.55
CA GLY A 41 8.65 7.69 8.54
C GLY A 41 9.29 7.87 7.17
N ASP A 42 9.44 9.12 6.73
CA ASP A 42 10.04 9.44 5.43
C ASP A 42 11.51 9.01 5.37
N GLU A 43 12.19 8.94 6.52
CA GLU A 43 13.58 8.48 6.68
C GLU A 43 13.79 7.00 6.32
N PHE A 44 12.72 6.20 6.26
CA PHE A 44 12.79 4.79 5.88
C PHE A 44 12.59 4.56 4.37
N LEU A 45 12.35 5.61 3.60
CA LEU A 45 12.01 5.53 2.18
C LEU A 45 12.97 6.33 1.30
N PRO A 46 13.28 5.85 0.08
CA PRO A 46 13.93 6.67 -0.93
C PRO A 46 13.09 7.90 -1.28
N LEU A 47 13.75 8.98 -1.70
CA LEU A 47 13.08 10.22 -2.10
C LEU A 47 12.00 9.94 -3.16
N GLY A 48 10.79 10.45 -2.92
CA GLY A 48 9.65 10.32 -3.83
C GLY A 48 8.89 8.99 -3.75
N LYS A 49 9.22 8.08 -2.83
CA LYS A 49 8.46 6.84 -2.61
C LYS A 49 7.34 7.02 -1.58
N ALA A 50 6.21 6.35 -1.82
CA ALA A 50 5.06 6.38 -0.93
C ALA A 50 5.09 5.27 0.14
N GLY A 51 5.75 4.16 -0.19
CA GLY A 51 5.91 3.00 0.65
C GLY A 51 6.80 1.96 -0.04
N GLY A 52 6.99 0.84 0.62
CA GLY A 52 7.63 -0.34 0.03
C GLY A 52 7.54 -1.55 0.94
N PHE A 53 7.21 -2.71 0.36
CA PHE A 53 7.38 -4.00 1.00
C PHE A 53 8.70 -4.66 0.60
N ASP A 54 9.56 -4.92 1.60
CA ASP A 54 10.82 -5.63 1.47
C ASP A 54 10.66 -7.06 1.99
N ALA A 55 10.51 -7.99 1.05
CA ALA A 55 10.36 -9.41 1.33
C ALA A 55 11.65 -10.06 1.88
N VAL A 56 12.82 -9.51 1.55
CA VAL A 56 14.13 -10.08 1.94
C VAL A 56 14.40 -9.81 3.41
N ASN A 57 14.16 -8.56 3.85
CA ASN A 57 14.42 -8.15 5.23
C ASN A 57 13.17 -8.22 6.13
N GLY A 58 12.02 -8.60 5.58
CA GLY A 58 10.76 -8.68 6.33
C GLY A 58 10.31 -7.32 6.85
N ARG A 59 10.25 -6.32 5.97
CA ARG A 59 9.87 -4.94 6.35
C ARG A 59 8.76 -4.42 5.47
N LEU A 60 7.84 -3.66 6.06
CA LEU A 60 6.89 -2.84 5.32
C LEU A 60 7.13 -1.40 5.75
N ALA A 61 7.65 -0.59 4.83
CA ALA A 61 7.92 0.82 5.05
C ALA A 61 6.77 1.65 4.48
N LEU A 62 6.31 2.61 5.27
CA LEU A 62 5.32 3.61 4.90
C LEU A 62 5.90 4.99 5.20
N LYS A 63 5.54 5.96 4.39
CA LYS A 63 5.91 7.34 4.65
C LYS A 63 5.16 7.92 5.84
N SER A 64 5.59 9.09 6.31
CA SER A 64 4.89 9.82 7.38
C SER A 64 3.44 10.12 6.99
N ASN A 65 2.51 9.96 7.93
CA ASN A 65 1.07 10.15 7.71
C ASN A 65 0.56 9.43 6.43
N PRO A 66 0.63 8.08 6.38
CA PRO A 66 0.22 7.35 5.20
C PRO A 66 -1.31 7.39 5.05
N THR A 67 -1.78 7.43 3.81
CA THR A 67 -3.20 7.29 3.47
C THR A 67 -3.62 5.83 3.45
N GLU A 68 -4.92 5.56 3.57
CA GLU A 68 -5.46 4.20 3.41
C GLU A 68 -5.06 3.56 2.07
N TYR A 69 -5.01 4.35 0.99
CA TYR A 69 -4.57 3.90 -0.32
C TYR A 69 -3.12 3.39 -0.32
N GLU A 70 -2.19 4.18 0.23
CA GLU A 70 -0.77 3.81 0.34
C GLU A 70 -0.59 2.55 1.20
N VAL A 71 -1.30 2.47 2.34
CA VAL A 71 -1.25 1.29 3.21
C VAL A 71 -1.78 0.05 2.50
N TRP A 72 -2.93 0.14 1.81
CA TRP A 72 -3.50 -1.01 1.12
C TRP A 72 -2.65 -1.44 -0.08
N HIS A 73 -1.98 -0.51 -0.75
CA HIS A 73 -1.02 -0.83 -1.81
C HIS A 73 0.10 -1.74 -1.26
N GLU A 74 0.84 -1.27 -0.26
CA GLU A 74 1.97 -2.03 0.30
C GLU A 74 1.53 -3.32 1.01
N LEU A 75 0.37 -3.29 1.68
CA LEU A 75 -0.16 -4.48 2.33
C LEU A 75 -0.52 -5.56 1.32
N ASN A 76 -0.97 -5.22 0.10
CA ASN A 76 -1.25 -6.21 -0.93
C ASN A 76 0.03 -6.86 -1.48
N HIS A 77 1.16 -6.14 -1.57
CA HIS A 77 2.47 -6.75 -1.87
C HIS A 77 2.82 -7.81 -0.82
N TYR A 78 2.64 -7.49 0.46
CA TYR A 78 2.83 -8.46 1.54
C TYR A 78 1.86 -9.66 1.45
N ILE A 79 0.58 -9.42 1.17
CA ILE A 79 -0.41 -10.50 1.02
C ILE A 79 -0.04 -11.41 -0.15
N GLN A 80 0.44 -10.86 -1.28
CA GLN A 80 0.91 -11.63 -2.42
C GLN A 80 2.09 -12.53 -2.00
N TYR A 81 3.08 -11.96 -1.33
CA TYR A 81 4.23 -12.68 -0.79
C TYR A 81 3.79 -13.84 0.13
N ARG A 82 2.83 -13.60 1.01
CA ARG A 82 2.30 -14.64 1.91
C ARG A 82 1.57 -15.77 1.19
N LYS A 83 0.93 -15.49 0.05
CA LYS A 83 0.23 -16.49 -0.76
C LYS A 83 1.17 -17.33 -1.59
N LEU A 84 2.18 -16.70 -2.20
CA LEU A 84 3.11 -17.34 -3.12
C LEU A 84 4.30 -18.00 -2.41
N GLY A 85 4.70 -17.46 -1.27
CA GLY A 85 5.97 -17.79 -0.64
C GLY A 85 7.15 -17.00 -1.24
N PRO A 86 8.31 -17.03 -0.56
CA PRO A 86 9.44 -16.15 -0.86
C PRO A 86 10.04 -16.36 -2.25
N GLU A 87 10.17 -17.62 -2.68
CA GLU A 87 10.79 -17.96 -3.96
C GLU A 87 9.93 -17.48 -5.13
N ALA A 88 8.65 -17.88 -5.16
CA ALA A 88 7.72 -17.51 -6.22
C ALA A 88 7.45 -16.00 -6.26
N TYR A 89 7.36 -15.32 -5.12
CA TYR A 89 7.23 -13.86 -5.09
C TYR A 89 8.51 -13.16 -5.60
N SER A 90 9.69 -13.65 -5.22
CA SER A 90 10.96 -13.05 -5.66
C SER A 90 11.21 -13.24 -7.16
N ALA A 91 10.75 -14.37 -7.72
CA ALA A 91 10.84 -14.65 -9.15
C ALA A 91 9.97 -13.72 -10.02
N GLN A 92 8.97 -13.04 -9.45
CA GLN A 92 8.12 -12.12 -10.19
C GLN A 92 8.83 -10.79 -10.51
N GLY A 93 8.73 -10.38 -11.77
CA GLY A 93 9.07 -9.03 -12.20
C GLY A 93 8.09 -7.98 -11.66
N ARG A 94 8.45 -6.69 -11.82
CA ARG A 94 7.67 -5.55 -11.32
C ARG A 94 6.22 -5.58 -11.80
N ILE A 95 5.98 -5.77 -13.10
CA ILE A 95 4.62 -5.73 -13.69
C ILE A 95 3.70 -6.72 -12.98
N ALA A 96 4.14 -7.96 -12.75
CA ALA A 96 3.31 -8.99 -12.12
C ALA A 96 2.95 -8.66 -10.65
N LYS A 97 3.86 -7.99 -9.93
CA LYS A 97 3.61 -7.54 -8.55
C LYS A 97 2.62 -6.39 -8.52
N GLU A 98 2.85 -5.39 -9.35
CA GLU A 98 1.98 -4.20 -9.43
C GLU A 98 0.59 -4.54 -9.96
N GLN A 99 0.49 -5.44 -10.95
CA GLN A 99 -0.78 -5.93 -11.47
C GLN A 99 -1.60 -6.62 -10.37
N TYR A 100 -0.97 -7.48 -9.56
CA TYR A 100 -1.66 -8.12 -8.45
C TYR A 100 -2.20 -7.10 -7.44
N VAL A 101 -1.42 -6.06 -7.13
CA VAL A 101 -1.87 -5.00 -6.20
C VAL A 101 -3.06 -4.24 -6.79
N PHE A 102 -2.97 -3.86 -8.07
CA PHE A 102 -4.06 -3.21 -8.78
C PHE A 102 -5.33 -4.07 -8.77
N ASP A 103 -5.24 -5.33 -9.20
CA ASP A 103 -6.37 -6.27 -9.23
C ASP A 103 -6.97 -6.47 -7.84
N ALA A 104 -6.14 -6.57 -6.79
CA ALA A 104 -6.61 -6.77 -5.42
C ALA A 104 -7.32 -5.52 -4.85
N LEU A 105 -6.95 -4.32 -5.30
CA LEU A 105 -7.64 -3.08 -4.94
C LEU A 105 -8.95 -2.94 -5.72
N GLU A 106 -8.91 -3.09 -7.05
CA GLU A 106 -10.07 -2.87 -7.92
C GLU A 106 -11.16 -3.92 -7.68
N ASN A 107 -10.80 -5.20 -7.53
CA ASN A 107 -11.75 -6.28 -7.29
C ASN A 107 -12.30 -6.31 -5.85
N SER A 108 -11.98 -5.31 -5.03
CA SER A 108 -12.54 -5.14 -3.68
C SER A 108 -13.52 -3.98 -3.68
N PRO A 109 -14.85 -4.22 -3.86
CA PRO A 109 -15.84 -3.15 -3.92
C PRO A 109 -15.80 -2.20 -2.72
N LYS A 110 -15.50 -2.75 -1.53
CA LYS A 110 -15.35 -1.97 -0.30
C LYS A 110 -14.14 -1.04 -0.34
N ARG A 111 -12.96 -1.53 -0.74
CA ARG A 111 -11.74 -0.72 -0.77
C ARG A 111 -11.77 0.24 -1.94
N TRP A 112 -12.07 -0.26 -3.14
CA TRP A 112 -12.18 0.55 -4.34
C TRP A 112 -13.21 1.68 -4.19
N GLY A 113 -14.38 1.38 -3.60
CA GLY A 113 -15.42 2.38 -3.33
C GLY A 113 -15.07 3.39 -2.23
N ALA A 114 -14.07 3.11 -1.39
CA ALA A 114 -13.56 4.03 -0.38
C ALA A 114 -12.49 5.00 -0.92
N LEU A 115 -11.87 4.68 -2.06
CA LEU A 115 -10.89 5.54 -2.71
C LEU A 115 -11.55 6.76 -3.37
N THR A 116 -10.87 7.90 -3.31
CA THR A 116 -11.32 9.08 -4.05
C THR A 116 -11.25 8.84 -5.57
N PRO A 117 -11.94 9.63 -6.40
CA PRO A 117 -11.77 9.57 -7.85
C PRO A 117 -10.29 9.70 -8.27
N GLU A 118 -9.53 10.60 -7.65
CA GLU A 118 -8.13 10.84 -7.95
C GLU A 118 -7.24 9.64 -7.60
N GLN A 119 -7.53 8.96 -6.48
CA GLN A 119 -6.83 7.73 -6.09
C GLN A 119 -7.08 6.58 -7.07
N ARG A 120 -8.31 6.45 -7.58
CA ARG A 120 -8.63 5.44 -8.59
C ARG A 120 -7.99 5.75 -9.93
N THR A 121 -8.05 7.01 -10.37
CA THR A 121 -7.35 7.47 -11.58
C THR A 121 -5.86 7.23 -11.46
N HIS A 122 -5.24 7.63 -10.35
CA HIS A 122 -3.82 7.39 -10.10
C HIS A 122 -3.48 5.88 -10.12
N ALA A 123 -4.30 5.02 -9.52
CA ALA A 123 -4.07 3.57 -9.55
C ALA A 123 -4.11 3.01 -10.98
N VAL A 124 -5.05 3.48 -11.80
CA VAL A 124 -5.19 3.10 -13.22
C VAL A 124 -4.01 3.64 -14.06
N ASP A 125 -3.66 4.92 -13.90
CA ASP A 125 -2.55 5.54 -14.61
C ASP A 125 -1.23 4.87 -14.23
N TYR A 126 -1.04 4.54 -12.95
CA TYR A 126 0.15 3.88 -12.45
C TYR A 126 0.29 2.47 -13.05
N ILE A 127 -0.79 1.67 -13.09
CA ILE A 127 -0.68 0.32 -13.65
C ILE A 127 -0.35 0.36 -15.15
N TYR A 128 -0.92 1.29 -15.92
CA TYR A 128 -0.53 1.49 -17.31
C TYR A 128 0.92 1.98 -17.46
N ALA A 129 1.36 2.92 -16.62
CA ALA A 129 2.72 3.47 -16.67
C ALA A 129 3.81 2.42 -16.37
N VAL A 130 3.51 1.41 -15.54
CA VAL A 130 4.44 0.31 -15.29
C VAL A 130 4.37 -0.80 -16.35
N GLY A 131 3.42 -0.74 -17.29
CA GLY A 131 3.23 -1.71 -18.37
C GLY A 131 2.23 -2.83 -18.07
N GLY A 132 1.37 -2.65 -17.07
CA GLY A 132 0.24 -3.54 -16.78
C GLY A 132 -1.02 -3.17 -17.58
N ILE A 133 -2.13 -3.80 -17.20
CA ILE A 133 -3.44 -3.66 -17.86
C ILE A 133 -4.56 -3.50 -16.83
N ARG A 134 -5.73 -3.08 -17.29
CA ARG A 134 -6.99 -3.06 -16.53
C ARG A 134 -8.02 -3.92 -17.23
#